data_AF-A0A7J8ZGF0-F1
#
_entry.id   AF-A0A7J8ZGF0-F1
#
_cell.length_a   1.000
_cell.length_b   1.000
_cell.length_c   1.000
_cell.angle_alpha   90.00
_cell.angle_beta   90.00
_cell.angle_gamma   90.00
#
_symmetry.space_group_name_H-M   'P 1'
#
loop_
_entity.id
_entity.type
_entity.pdbx_description
1 polymer ?
#
loop_
_entity_poly.entity_id
_entity_poly.type
_entity_poly.pdbx_seq_one_letter_code
_entity_poly.pdbx_strand_id
1 'polypeptide(L)'
;MMQDTQSNPNLIVVAFRGTQPFSAYDWKTNVDISWYELKDMGKGKIHSGFMKALGMQKTKGWPKEIQQSTHQHQFAYYTLRQKLREVLQENQDARLIVTGHSLGSALAVLFVAVLMLHEEEWLLEKLEAVYTFGQPRVGDHKFGEFMIDKLRKFDVKYFRYVYSNDMVARIPPDDDTFLSKHFGPCFYFNSFYNGK
;
A
#
# COMPACT_ATOMS: atom_id res chain seq x y z
N MET A 1 -13.40 7.94 -4.95
CA MET A 1 -12.53 8.91 -5.63
C MET A 1 -13.12 10.28 -5.36
N MET A 2 -12.39 11.15 -4.66
CA MET A 2 -12.80 12.55 -4.48
C MET A 2 -12.07 13.36 -5.53
N GLN A 3 -12.79 14.17 -6.30
CA GLN A 3 -12.26 15.08 -7.32
C GLN A 3 -12.66 16.49 -6.89
N ASP A 4 -11.67 17.38 -6.72
CA ASP A 4 -11.90 18.81 -6.49
C ASP A 4 -12.16 19.49 -7.85
N THR A 5 -13.14 20.38 -7.90
CA THR A 5 -13.81 20.84 -9.14
C THR A 5 -13.47 22.28 -9.53
N GLN A 6 -12.34 22.83 -9.08
CA GLN A 6 -11.81 24.07 -9.64
C GLN A 6 -10.69 23.74 -10.64
N SER A 7 -11.07 23.62 -11.92
CA SER A 7 -10.21 23.54 -13.12
C SER A 7 -9.09 22.48 -13.08
N ASN A 8 -9.33 21.32 -13.72
CA ASN A 8 -8.38 20.21 -13.88
C ASN A 8 -7.67 19.82 -12.57
N PRO A 9 -8.22 18.89 -11.77
CA PRO A 9 -7.48 18.37 -10.63
C PRO A 9 -6.23 17.67 -11.15
N ASN A 10 -5.09 18.37 -11.08
CA ASN A 10 -3.76 17.83 -11.37
C ASN A 10 -3.34 16.80 -10.31
N LEU A 11 -4.28 16.29 -9.51
CA LEU A 11 -4.05 15.33 -8.45
C LEU A 11 -5.22 14.34 -8.32
N ILE A 12 -4.89 13.07 -8.41
CA ILE A 12 -5.77 11.93 -8.17
C ILE A 12 -5.34 11.26 -6.87
N VAL A 13 -6.29 11.03 -5.97
CA VAL A 13 -6.02 10.36 -4.67
C VAL A 13 -6.69 8.99 -4.63
N VAL A 14 -5.88 7.95 -4.40
CA VAL A 14 -6.35 6.59 -4.09
C VAL A 14 -6.23 6.36 -2.59
N ALA A 15 -7.37 6.26 -1.92
CA ALA A 15 -7.43 6.06 -0.48
C ALA A 15 -7.95 4.65 -0.15
N PHE A 16 -7.18 3.90 0.64
CA PHE A 16 -7.59 2.61 1.17
C PHE A 16 -8.13 2.76 2.58
N ARG A 17 -9.34 2.25 2.79
CA ARG A 17 -9.99 2.25 4.10
C ARG A 17 -9.39 1.14 4.97
N GLY A 18 -9.12 1.47 6.24
CA GLY A 18 -8.80 0.48 7.26
C GLY A 18 -10.03 -0.22 7.85
N THR A 19 -9.81 -1.04 8.86
CA THR A 19 -10.89 -1.68 9.64
C THR A 19 -11.57 -0.67 10.57
N GLN A 20 -12.81 -0.98 10.98
CA GLN A 20 -13.47 -0.22 12.04
C GLN A 20 -12.75 -0.44 13.38
N PRO A 21 -12.75 0.52 14.33
CA PRO A 21 -11.94 0.44 15.57
C PRO A 21 -12.10 -0.86 16.39
N PHE A 22 -13.30 -1.43 16.49
CA PHE A 22 -13.53 -2.68 17.24
C PHE A 22 -12.97 -3.91 16.49
N SER A 23 -13.26 -4.01 15.19
CA SER A 23 -12.61 -4.97 14.29
C SER A 23 -11.11 -4.71 14.16
N ALA A 24 -10.66 -3.48 14.50
CA ALA A 24 -9.26 -3.13 14.52
C ALA A 24 -8.53 -3.99 15.54
N TYR A 25 -9.09 -4.12 16.73
CA TYR A 25 -8.54 -4.96 17.79
C TYR A 25 -8.52 -6.44 17.39
N ASP A 26 -9.63 -6.92 16.82
CA ASP A 26 -9.77 -8.30 16.38
C ASP A 26 -8.80 -8.66 15.25
N TRP A 27 -8.53 -7.74 14.32
CA TRP A 27 -7.51 -8.05 13.31
C TRP A 27 -6.13 -8.12 13.92
N LYS A 28 -5.78 -7.32 14.95
CA LYS A 28 -4.43 -7.39 15.58
C LYS A 28 -4.16 -8.77 16.15
N THR A 29 -5.20 -9.41 16.69
CA THR A 29 -5.12 -10.74 17.28
C THR A 29 -5.29 -11.85 16.25
N ASN A 30 -6.06 -11.61 15.18
CA ASN A 30 -6.38 -12.60 14.14
C ASN A 30 -5.55 -12.44 12.86
N VAL A 31 -4.47 -11.65 12.89
CA VAL A 31 -3.54 -11.50 11.77
C VAL A 31 -3.14 -12.89 11.29
N ASP A 32 -3.50 -13.27 10.06
CA ASP A 32 -2.95 -14.46 9.40
C ASP A 32 -1.48 -14.15 9.06
N ILE A 33 -0.60 -14.33 10.06
CA ILE A 33 0.84 -14.00 10.01
C ILE A 33 1.62 -14.89 9.03
N SER A 34 0.92 -15.59 8.14
CA SER A 34 1.54 -16.29 7.03
C SER A 34 2.18 -15.29 6.08
N TRP A 35 3.44 -15.56 5.78
CA TRP A 35 4.23 -14.81 4.83
C TRP A 35 4.06 -15.38 3.43
N TYR A 36 3.99 -14.51 2.45
CA TYR A 36 4.09 -14.87 1.05
C TYR A 36 5.37 -14.25 0.48
N GLU A 37 6.23 -15.08 -0.07
CA GLU A 37 7.50 -14.67 -0.67
C GLU A 37 7.30 -14.30 -2.14
N LEU A 38 7.72 -13.10 -2.52
CA LEU A 38 7.75 -12.66 -3.91
C LEU A 38 9.18 -12.75 -4.44
N LYS A 39 9.44 -13.77 -5.26
CA LYS A 39 10.77 -14.01 -5.85
C LYS A 39 11.24 -12.81 -6.66
N ASP A 40 10.33 -12.18 -7.40
CA ASP A 40 10.62 -11.03 -8.27
C ASP A 40 10.80 -9.71 -7.50
N MET A 41 10.52 -9.69 -6.19
CA MET A 41 10.79 -8.56 -5.28
C MET A 41 11.97 -8.86 -4.36
N GLY A 42 13.10 -9.33 -4.92
CA GLY A 42 14.30 -9.63 -4.14
C GLY A 42 14.13 -10.76 -3.12
N LYS A 43 13.12 -11.62 -3.31
CA LYS A 43 12.69 -12.65 -2.34
C LYS A 43 12.22 -12.04 -1.00
N GLY A 44 11.63 -10.85 -1.05
CA GLY A 44 10.99 -10.23 0.11
C GLY A 44 9.73 -10.99 0.53
N LYS A 45 9.50 -11.06 1.84
CA LYS A 45 8.31 -11.65 2.43
C LYS A 45 7.30 -10.56 2.77
N ILE A 46 6.05 -10.79 2.39
CA ILE A 46 4.94 -9.88 2.62
C ILE A 46 3.81 -10.60 3.34
N HIS A 47 3.11 -9.89 4.21
CA HIS A 47 1.96 -10.41 4.92
C HIS A 47 0.85 -10.91 3.96
N SER A 48 0.55 -12.22 3.96
CA SER A 48 -0.33 -12.83 2.95
C SER A 48 -1.77 -12.34 3.05
N GLY A 49 -2.25 -12.06 4.27
CA GLY A 49 -3.60 -11.55 4.49
C GLY A 49 -3.84 -10.21 3.79
N PHE A 50 -2.84 -9.33 3.76
CA PHE A 50 -2.94 -8.05 3.07
C PHE A 50 -2.93 -8.23 1.55
N MET A 51 -2.12 -9.16 1.05
CA MET A 51 -2.08 -9.48 -0.39
C MET A 51 -3.40 -10.08 -0.88
N LYS A 52 -3.97 -11.03 -0.13
CA LYS A 52 -5.29 -11.61 -0.42
C LYS A 52 -6.37 -10.52 -0.44
N ALA A 53 -6.37 -9.63 0.55
CA ALA A 53 -7.34 -8.53 0.65
C ALA A 53 -7.25 -7.55 -0.52
N LEU A 54 -6.04 -7.30 -1.04
CA LEU A 54 -5.84 -6.38 -2.17
C LEU A 54 -6.22 -7.00 -3.52
N GLY A 55 -6.01 -8.31 -3.70
CA GLY A 55 -6.42 -8.99 -4.92
C GLY A 55 -5.58 -10.19 -5.36
N MET A 56 -4.69 -10.70 -4.51
CA MET A 56 -3.88 -11.88 -4.84
C MET A 56 -4.77 -13.11 -5.01
N GLN A 57 -4.59 -13.83 -6.11
CA GLN A 57 -5.34 -15.05 -6.40
C GLN A 57 -4.72 -16.26 -5.70
N LYS A 58 -5.55 -17.09 -5.07
CA LYS A 58 -5.08 -18.27 -4.31
C LYS A 58 -4.18 -19.22 -5.11
N THR A 59 -4.46 -19.39 -6.40
CA THR A 59 -3.74 -20.34 -7.27
C THR A 59 -2.74 -19.68 -8.20
N LYS A 60 -3.03 -18.47 -8.70
CA LYS A 60 -2.22 -17.77 -9.71
C LYS A 60 -1.32 -16.68 -9.14
N GLY A 61 -1.42 -16.36 -7.85
CA GLY A 61 -0.68 -15.26 -7.22
C GLY A 61 -1.08 -13.90 -7.81
N TRP A 62 -0.12 -13.21 -8.40
CA TRP A 62 -0.28 -11.89 -9.04
C TRP A 62 -0.05 -11.97 -10.56
N PRO A 63 -0.99 -12.53 -11.34
CA PRO A 63 -0.89 -12.48 -12.79
C PRO A 63 -0.91 -11.02 -13.27
N LYS A 64 -0.06 -10.66 -14.23
CA LYS A 64 0.03 -9.28 -14.74
C LYS A 64 -1.30 -8.77 -15.30
N GLU A 65 -2.05 -9.63 -15.98
CA GLU A 65 -3.38 -9.32 -16.50
C GLU A 65 -4.38 -10.43 -16.14
N ILE A 66 -5.65 -10.04 -15.98
CA ILE A 66 -6.74 -10.95 -15.65
C ILE A 66 -7.96 -10.63 -16.51
N GLN A 67 -8.73 -11.65 -16.86
CA GLN A 67 -10.04 -11.46 -17.47
C GLN A 67 -11.03 -11.12 -16.34
N GLN A 68 -11.39 -9.85 -16.19
CA GLN A 68 -12.50 -9.46 -15.31
C GLN A 68 -13.78 -9.43 -16.14
N SER A 69 -14.69 -10.38 -15.91
CA SER A 69 -16.07 -10.24 -16.39
C SER A 69 -16.93 -9.55 -15.33
N THR A 70 -17.94 -8.81 -15.76
CA THR A 70 -18.92 -8.15 -14.87
C THR A 70 -19.69 -9.12 -13.97
N HIS A 71 -19.68 -10.41 -14.31
CA HIS A 71 -20.31 -11.48 -13.53
C HIS A 71 -19.35 -12.22 -12.59
N GLN A 72 -18.07 -11.84 -12.57
CA GLN A 72 -17.04 -12.47 -11.74
C GLN A 72 -16.59 -11.55 -10.60
N HIS A 73 -15.95 -12.17 -9.61
CA HIS A 73 -15.37 -11.46 -8.48
C HIS A 73 -14.34 -10.42 -8.95
N GLN A 74 -14.56 -9.16 -8.57
CA GLN A 74 -13.64 -8.06 -8.87
C GLN A 74 -12.56 -7.98 -7.81
N PHE A 75 -11.31 -7.89 -8.26
CA PHE A 75 -10.14 -7.74 -7.40
C PHE A 75 -9.74 -6.28 -7.34
N ALA A 76 -9.60 -5.74 -6.13
CA ALA A 76 -9.41 -4.30 -5.91
C ALA A 76 -8.21 -3.73 -6.67
N TYR A 77 -7.05 -4.40 -6.62
CA TYR A 77 -5.86 -3.99 -7.38
C TYR A 77 -6.13 -3.78 -8.87
N TYR A 78 -6.68 -4.80 -9.54
CA TYR A 78 -6.86 -4.77 -10.99
C TYR A 78 -7.90 -3.73 -11.40
N THR A 79 -8.99 -3.63 -10.64
CA THR A 79 -10.03 -2.62 -10.88
C THR A 79 -9.50 -1.20 -10.67
N LEU A 80 -8.71 -0.97 -9.61
CA LEU A 80 -8.10 0.35 -9.36
C LEU A 80 -7.05 0.69 -10.42
N ARG A 81 -6.18 -0.26 -10.78
CA ARG A 81 -5.18 -0.07 -11.82
C ARG A 81 -5.81 0.32 -13.15
N GLN A 82 -6.88 -0.39 -13.56
CA GLN A 82 -7.57 -0.10 -14.81
C GLN A 82 -8.24 1.28 -14.79
N LYS A 83 -8.92 1.63 -13.70
CA LYS A 83 -9.51 2.97 -13.53
C LYS A 83 -8.47 4.08 -13.53
N LEU A 84 -7.30 3.86 -12.90
CA LEU A 84 -6.22 4.84 -12.94
C LEU A 84 -5.68 5.02 -14.35
N ARG A 85 -5.56 3.94 -15.14
CA ARG A 85 -5.16 4.05 -16.54
C ARG A 85 -6.13 4.93 -17.33
N GLU A 86 -7.43 4.70 -17.15
CA GLU A 86 -8.49 5.48 -17.82
C GLU A 86 -8.45 6.96 -17.43
N VAL A 87 -8.46 7.28 -16.14
CA VAL A 87 -8.50 8.68 -15.68
C VAL A 87 -7.19 9.43 -16.01
N LEU A 88 -6.03 8.79 -15.90
CA LEU A 88 -4.74 9.44 -16.24
C LEU A 88 -4.53 9.58 -17.75
N GLN A 89 -5.23 8.78 -18.58
CA GLN A 89 -5.24 8.98 -20.02
C GLN A 89 -6.06 10.22 -20.40
N GLU A 90 -7.17 10.48 -19.70
CA GLU A 90 -7.99 11.68 -19.89
C GLU A 90 -7.32 12.96 -19.39
N ASN A 91 -6.51 12.86 -18.32
CA ASN A 91 -5.72 13.98 -17.79
C ASN A 91 -4.25 13.57 -17.60
N GLN A 92 -3.44 13.74 -18.65
CA GLN A 92 -2.03 13.37 -18.63
C GLN A 92 -1.19 14.20 -17.65
N ASP A 93 -1.63 15.39 -17.28
CA ASP A 93 -0.89 16.26 -16.33
C ASP A 93 -1.18 15.90 -14.87
N ALA A 94 -2.18 15.05 -14.60
CA ALA A 94 -2.53 14.66 -13.25
C ALA A 94 -1.44 13.80 -12.59
N ARG A 95 -1.15 14.14 -11.33
CA ARG A 95 -0.31 13.37 -10.41
C ARG A 95 -1.17 12.41 -9.60
N LEU A 96 -0.54 11.36 -9.10
CA LEU A 96 -1.19 10.33 -8.28
C LEU A 96 -0.63 10.39 -6.86
N ILE A 97 -1.52 10.37 -5.87
CA ILE A 97 -1.20 10.09 -4.47
C ILE A 97 -1.91 8.83 -4.03
N VAL A 98 -1.21 7.97 -3.30
CA VAL A 98 -1.80 6.79 -2.65
C VAL A 98 -1.75 6.98 -1.14
N THR A 99 -2.85 6.70 -0.46
CA THR A 99 -2.93 6.84 0.99
C THR A 99 -3.80 5.80 1.67
N GLY A 100 -3.62 5.66 2.98
CA GLY A 100 -4.49 4.86 3.81
C GLY A 100 -4.17 5.02 5.29
N HIS A 101 -5.12 4.65 6.13
CA HIS A 101 -4.98 4.63 7.59
C HIS A 101 -5.14 3.21 8.14
N SER A 102 -4.37 2.86 9.17
CA SER A 102 -4.40 1.54 9.82
C SER A 102 -4.17 0.42 8.80
N LEU A 103 -5.05 -0.59 8.72
CA LEU A 103 -4.99 -1.62 7.68
C LEU A 103 -4.94 -1.04 6.26
N GLY A 104 -5.62 0.08 6.02
CA GLY A 104 -5.62 0.76 4.73
C GLY A 104 -4.23 1.24 4.33
N SER A 105 -3.37 1.59 5.29
CA SER A 105 -1.96 1.92 5.01
C SER A 105 -1.20 0.72 4.45
N ALA A 106 -1.46 -0.50 4.94
CA ALA A 106 -0.84 -1.69 4.40
C ALA A 106 -1.27 -1.95 2.95
N LEU A 107 -2.57 -1.79 2.67
CA LEU A 107 -3.11 -1.93 1.32
C LEU A 107 -2.57 -0.86 0.36
N ALA A 108 -2.42 0.38 0.84
CA ALA A 108 -1.80 1.47 0.07
C ALA A 108 -0.36 1.13 -0.35
N VAL A 109 0.45 0.64 0.59
CA VAL A 109 1.83 0.22 0.33
C VAL A 109 1.88 -0.94 -0.65
N LEU A 110 1.01 -1.94 -0.46
CA LEU A 110 0.94 -3.09 -1.35
C LEU A 110 0.45 -2.75 -2.74
N PHE A 111 -0.49 -1.81 -2.86
CA PHE A 111 -0.95 -1.34 -4.17
C PHE A 111 0.23 -0.82 -4.99
N VAL A 112 1.07 0.02 -4.39
CA VAL A 112 2.29 0.53 -5.03
C VAL A 112 3.30 -0.59 -5.31
N ALA A 113 3.49 -1.52 -4.37
CA ALA A 113 4.38 -2.66 -4.58
C ALA A 113 3.94 -3.53 -5.77
N VAL A 114 2.65 -3.81 -5.93
CA VAL A 114 2.15 -4.63 -7.05
C VAL A 114 2.19 -3.85 -8.37
N LEU A 115 2.03 -2.52 -8.38
CA LEU A 115 2.33 -1.71 -9.57
C LEU A 115 3.80 -1.87 -9.99
N MET A 116 4.74 -1.87 -9.03
CA MET A 116 6.16 -2.12 -9.28
C MET A 116 6.42 -3.54 -9.78
N LEU A 117 5.72 -4.54 -9.24
CA LEU A 117 5.79 -5.94 -9.67
C LEU A 117 5.33 -6.11 -11.12
N HIS A 118 4.25 -5.44 -11.49
CA HIS A 118 3.65 -5.52 -12.82
C HIS A 118 4.33 -4.60 -13.83
N GLU A 119 5.37 -3.87 -13.42
CA GLU A 119 6.11 -2.93 -14.26
C GLU A 119 5.19 -1.87 -14.87
N GLU A 120 4.26 -1.33 -14.08
CA GLU A 120 3.38 -0.23 -14.48
C GLU A 120 4.12 1.11 -14.46
N GLU A 121 5.23 1.20 -15.20
CA GLU A 121 6.16 2.34 -15.14
C GLU A 121 5.46 3.68 -15.36
N TRP A 122 4.55 3.75 -16.34
CA TRP A 122 3.77 4.96 -16.61
C TRP A 122 2.91 5.43 -15.42
N LEU A 123 2.27 4.49 -14.70
CA LEU A 123 1.52 4.85 -13.48
C LEU A 123 2.46 5.27 -12.34
N LEU A 124 3.61 4.62 -12.23
CA LEU A 124 4.62 4.91 -11.22
C LEU A 124 5.30 6.27 -11.45
N GLU A 125 5.50 6.69 -12.70
CA GLU A 125 5.99 8.03 -13.03
C GLU A 125 4.99 9.14 -12.66
N LYS A 126 3.69 8.85 -12.68
CA LYS A 126 2.64 9.76 -12.21
C LYS A 126 2.50 9.77 -10.69
N LEU A 127 2.98 8.73 -9.99
CA LEU A 127 2.93 8.62 -8.54
C LEU A 127 3.86 9.67 -7.91
N GLU A 128 3.28 10.63 -7.20
CA GLU A 128 4.02 11.68 -6.51
C GLU A 128 4.40 11.26 -5.10
N ALA A 129 3.46 10.65 -4.37
CA ALA A 129 3.69 10.31 -2.98
C ALA A 129 2.78 9.20 -2.45
N VAL A 130 3.29 8.54 -1.42
CA VAL A 130 2.55 7.59 -0.58
C VAL A 130 2.47 8.13 0.83
N TYR A 131 1.25 8.34 1.33
CA TYR A 131 1.00 8.81 2.69
C TYR A 131 0.33 7.72 3.52
N THR A 132 0.95 7.32 4.61
CA THR A 132 0.39 6.31 5.51
C THR A 132 0.25 6.84 6.93
N PHE A 133 -0.81 6.42 7.61
CA PHE A 133 -1.13 6.85 8.96
C PHE A 133 -1.40 5.63 9.83
N GLY A 134 -0.58 5.42 10.87
CA GLY A 134 -0.71 4.23 11.71
C GLY A 134 -0.46 2.95 10.93
N GLN A 135 0.55 2.94 10.05
CA GLN A 135 0.86 1.81 9.18
C GLN A 135 1.41 0.61 9.97
N PRO A 136 0.82 -0.59 9.88
CA PRO A 136 1.43 -1.81 10.41
C PRO A 136 2.64 -2.24 9.59
N ARG A 137 3.50 -3.10 10.13
CA ARG A 137 4.60 -3.68 9.36
C ARG A 137 4.02 -4.59 8.27
N VAL A 138 4.42 -4.35 7.03
CA VAL A 138 3.81 -4.97 5.84
C VAL A 138 4.63 -6.16 5.33
N GLY A 139 5.95 -6.07 5.49
CA GLY A 139 6.91 -7.03 4.95
C GLY A 139 8.15 -7.15 5.81
N ASP A 140 9.08 -8.00 5.36
CA ASP A 140 10.40 -8.14 5.95
C ASP A 140 11.38 -7.07 5.47
N HIS A 141 12.63 -7.17 5.92
CA HIS A 141 13.69 -6.23 5.55
C HIS A 141 13.92 -6.15 4.03
N LYS A 142 13.93 -7.30 3.34
CA LYS A 142 14.16 -7.39 1.89
C LYS A 142 13.05 -6.72 1.09
N PHE A 143 11.80 -6.90 1.52
CA PHE A 143 10.68 -6.15 0.94
C PHE A 143 10.87 -4.64 1.15
N GLY A 144 11.32 -4.23 2.34
CA GLY A 144 11.65 -2.83 2.64
C GLY A 144 12.72 -2.25 1.71
N GLU A 145 13.82 -2.97 1.49
CA GLU A 145 14.89 -2.58 0.56
C GLU A 145 14.36 -2.44 -0.88
N PHE A 146 13.61 -3.44 -1.36
CA PHE A 146 12.97 -3.39 -2.67
C PHE A 146 12.10 -2.14 -2.84
N MET A 147 11.28 -1.82 -1.83
CA MET A 147 10.42 -0.64 -1.87
C MET A 147 11.24 0.65 -1.90
N ILE A 148 12.27 0.79 -1.05
CA ILE A 148 13.12 1.99 -1.03
C ILE A 148 13.78 2.21 -2.39
N ASP A 149 14.33 1.16 -2.99
CA ASP A 149 15.02 1.25 -4.28
C ASP A 149 14.06 1.65 -5.40
N LYS A 150 12.87 1.05 -5.46
CA LYS A 150 11.86 1.39 -6.47
C LYS A 150 11.27 2.78 -6.26
N LEU A 151 10.98 3.19 -5.03
CA LEU A 151 10.50 4.54 -4.72
C LEU A 151 11.54 5.59 -5.15
N ARG A 152 12.84 5.33 -4.91
CA ARG A 152 13.92 6.19 -5.39
C ARG A 152 14.00 6.24 -6.91
N LYS A 153 13.87 5.08 -7.60
CA LYS A 153 13.89 5.02 -9.08
C LYS A 153 12.86 5.96 -9.71
N PHE A 154 11.66 6.03 -9.14
CA PHE A 154 10.54 6.81 -9.67
C PHE A 154 10.35 8.17 -8.97
N ASP A 155 11.28 8.60 -8.13
CA ASP A 155 11.21 9.85 -7.33
C ASP A 155 9.90 9.99 -6.51
N VAL A 156 9.43 8.87 -5.96
CA VAL A 156 8.19 8.82 -5.18
C VAL A 156 8.49 9.15 -3.72
N LYS A 157 7.81 10.16 -3.18
CA LYS A 157 7.93 10.50 -1.75
C LYS A 157 7.16 9.52 -0.88
N TYR A 158 7.74 9.14 0.25
CA TYR A 158 7.13 8.19 1.18
C TYR A 158 7.04 8.78 2.59
N PHE A 159 5.82 9.01 3.05
CA PHE A 159 5.54 9.61 4.35
C PHE A 159 4.75 8.65 5.23
N ARG A 160 5.41 8.12 6.26
CA ARG A 160 4.78 7.24 7.25
C ARG A 160 4.60 7.98 8.57
N TYR A 161 3.35 8.34 8.86
CA TYR A 161 2.94 9.04 10.08
C TYR A 161 2.55 8.06 11.18
N VAL A 162 3.04 8.31 12.40
CA VAL A 162 2.72 7.53 13.59
C VAL A 162 2.34 8.47 14.73
N TYR A 163 1.17 8.23 15.33
CA TYR A 163 0.68 9.02 16.45
C TYR A 163 0.88 8.31 17.78
N SER A 164 1.65 8.93 18.67
CA SER A 164 1.81 8.59 20.08
C SER A 164 2.03 7.09 20.30
N ASN A 165 1.12 6.43 21.02
CA ASN A 165 1.20 5.02 21.35
C ASN A 165 0.36 4.12 20.43
N ASP A 166 0.13 4.54 19.18
CA ASP A 166 -0.60 3.73 18.22
C ASP A 166 0.04 2.33 18.07
N MET A 167 -0.67 1.33 18.57
CA MET A 167 -0.24 -0.05 18.54
C MET A 167 -0.27 -0.63 17.13
N VAL A 168 -1.10 -0.10 16.22
CA VAL A 168 -1.15 -0.59 14.83
C VAL A 168 0.22 -0.44 14.18
N ALA A 169 0.88 0.69 14.41
CA ALA A 169 2.21 0.95 13.88
C ALA A 169 3.32 0.05 14.45
N ARG A 170 2.99 -0.82 15.41
CA ARG A 170 3.94 -1.68 16.13
C ARG A 170 3.68 -3.16 15.90
N ILE A 171 2.79 -3.51 14.98
CA ILE A 171 2.45 -4.91 14.67
C ILE A 171 2.56 -5.21 13.17
N PRO A 172 2.91 -6.46 12.78
CA PRO A 172 3.45 -7.51 13.65
C PRO A 172 4.73 -7.08 14.37
N PRO A 173 5.09 -7.66 15.53
CA PRO A 173 6.28 -7.29 16.28
C PRO A 173 7.56 -7.34 15.44
N ASP A 174 8.55 -6.55 15.83
CA ASP A 174 9.88 -6.62 15.24
C ASP A 174 10.77 -7.51 16.13
N ASP A 175 10.68 -8.81 15.89
CA ASP A 175 11.46 -9.83 16.58
C ASP A 175 11.90 -10.94 15.60
N ASP A 176 12.73 -11.85 16.08
CA ASP A 176 13.28 -12.95 15.29
C ASP A 176 12.21 -13.96 14.85
N THR A 177 11.00 -13.90 15.42
CA THR A 177 9.88 -14.79 15.07
C THR A 177 9.12 -14.23 13.86
N PHE A 178 8.83 -12.94 13.86
CA PHE A 178 8.00 -12.29 12.85
C PHE A 178 8.81 -11.64 11.73
N LEU A 179 10.08 -11.31 11.96
CA LEU A 179 11.02 -10.72 10.98
C LEU A 179 10.46 -9.49 10.24
N SER A 180 9.40 -8.87 10.79
CA SER A 180 8.66 -7.79 10.16
C SER A 180 9.41 -6.49 10.37
N LYS A 181 9.61 -5.72 9.30
CA LYS A 181 10.34 -4.44 9.38
C LYS A 181 9.52 -3.32 8.75
N HIS A 182 9.67 -2.13 9.35
CA HIS A 182 9.28 -0.90 8.67
C HIS A 182 10.38 -0.47 7.70
N PHE A 183 10.00 0.28 6.69
CA PHE A 183 10.92 0.97 5.79
C PHE A 183 10.53 2.45 5.66
N GLY A 184 11.47 3.24 5.15
CA GLY A 184 11.29 4.67 4.96
C GLY A 184 11.25 5.49 6.27
N PRO A 185 11.26 6.83 6.15
CA PRO A 185 11.23 7.73 7.30
C PRO A 185 9.95 7.58 8.12
N CYS A 186 10.05 7.80 9.42
CA CYS A 186 8.93 7.81 10.36
C CYS A 186 8.69 9.25 10.82
N PHE A 187 7.52 9.80 10.54
CA PHE A 187 7.09 11.10 11.04
C PHE A 187 6.26 10.87 12.29
N TYR A 188 6.89 11.01 13.46
CA TYR A 188 6.26 10.70 14.73
C TYR A 188 5.66 11.95 15.37
N PHE A 189 4.43 11.84 15.87
CA PHE A 189 3.77 12.90 16.64
C PHE A 189 3.43 12.39 18.04
N ASN A 190 3.83 13.12 19.09
CA ASN A 190 3.42 12.77 20.45
C ASN A 190 1.95 13.16 20.74
N SER A 191 1.46 12.90 21.96
CA SER A 191 0.08 13.24 22.39
C SER A 191 -0.22 14.74 22.44
N PHE A 192 0.79 15.59 22.26
CA PHE A 192 0.68 17.05 22.18
C PHE A 192 0.88 17.57 20.76
N TYR A 193 0.88 16.68 19.74
CA TYR A 193 1.11 17.00 18.33
C TYR A 193 2.47 17.62 18.02
N ASN A 194 3.47 17.41 18.88
CA ASN A 194 4.85 17.79 18.59
C ASN A 194 5.49 16.70 17.71
N GLY A 195 5.96 17.08 16.53
CA GLY A 195 6.61 16.20 15.55
C GLY A 195 8.08 15.92 15.86
N LYS A 196 8.57 14.73 15.51
CA LYS A 196 9.98 14.31 15.49
C LYS A 196 10.28 13.49 14.24
#